data_AF-A0A351F031-F1
#
_entry.id   AF-A0A351F031-F1
#
_cell.length_a   1.000
_cell.length_b   1.000
_cell.length_c   1.000
_cell.angle_alpha   90.00
_cell.angle_beta   90.00
_cell.angle_gamma   90.00
#
_symmetry.space_group_name_H-M   'P 1'
#
loop_
_entity.id
_entity.type
_entity.pdbx_description
1 polymer ?
#
loop_
_entity_poly.entity_id
_entity_poly.type
_entity_poly.pdbx_seq_one_letter_code
_entity_poly.pdbx_strand_id
1 'polypeptide(L)'
;MNLFLTEEIDRDEAYLTGEELNHCTRVMRYQTGDEIHLTDGKGHLFTGKIKSISGKKCSIQILDSKQGVKHPYHLHIGIAPTKNISRFEWFLEKAVEIGVDEVTPIICEHSERKHIQSERAIKIIRSAVKQSLKT
;
A
#
# COMPACT_ATOMS: atom_id res chain seq x y z
N MET A 1 -13.38 -4.70 4.53
CA MET A 1 -12.31 -4.49 5.53
C MET A 1 -11.37 -3.45 4.93
N ASN A 2 -11.20 -2.28 5.58
CA ASN A 2 -10.42 -1.17 5.00
C ASN A 2 -9.02 -1.16 5.60
N LEU A 3 -8.00 -1.23 4.73
CA LEU A 3 -6.59 -1.24 5.11
C LEU A 3 -5.95 0.12 4.82
N PHE A 4 -5.29 0.69 5.82
CA PHE A 4 -4.56 1.95 5.71
C PHE A 4 -3.05 1.69 5.77
N LEU A 5 -2.26 2.45 5.01
CA LEU A 5 -0.80 2.32 4.99
C LEU A 5 -0.16 3.41 5.85
N THR A 6 0.72 3.04 6.77
CA THR A 6 1.56 4.02 7.50
C THR A 6 2.92 3.46 7.85
N GLU A 7 3.94 4.30 7.69
CA GLU A 7 5.30 4.01 8.14
C GLU A 7 5.59 4.59 9.53
N GLU A 8 4.69 5.43 10.07
CA GLU A 8 4.81 6.06 11.39
C GLU A 8 4.18 5.17 12.47
N ILE A 9 4.90 4.11 12.85
CA ILE A 9 4.52 3.18 13.92
C ILE A 9 5.58 3.21 15.02
N ASP A 10 5.16 3.49 16.25
CA ASP A 10 6.00 3.48 17.45
C ASP A 10 5.36 2.61 18.54
N ARG A 11 5.94 1.42 18.76
CA ARG A 11 5.48 0.41 19.74
C ARG A 11 3.98 0.10 19.60
N ASP A 12 3.17 0.76 20.40
CA ASP A 12 1.72 0.53 20.54
C ASP A 12 0.89 1.67 19.94
N GLU A 13 1.52 2.65 19.28
CA GLU A 13 0.84 3.74 18.58
C GLU A 13 1.23 3.80 17.11
N ALA A 14 0.24 4.10 16.26
CA ALA A 14 0.42 4.37 14.84
C ALA A 14 -0.23 5.70 14.48
N TYR A 15 0.29 6.34 13.43
CA TYR A 15 -0.18 7.63 13.01
C TYR A 15 -0.56 7.67 11.53
N LEU A 16 -1.74 8.20 11.22
CA LEU A 16 -2.13 8.54 9.85
C LEU A 16 -1.98 10.05 9.63
N THR A 17 -1.30 10.40 8.54
CA THR A 17 -1.07 11.77 8.09
C THR A 17 -1.40 11.89 6.60
N GLY A 18 -1.46 13.12 6.09
CA GLY A 18 -1.58 13.40 4.65
C GLY A 18 -2.80 12.74 3.98
N GLU A 19 -2.55 12.00 2.88
CA GLU A 19 -3.60 11.35 2.09
C GLU A 19 -4.37 10.28 2.89
N GLU A 20 -3.67 9.49 3.71
CA GLU A 20 -4.30 8.39 4.47
C GLU A 20 -5.19 8.89 5.60
N LEU A 21 -4.83 10.02 6.23
CA LEU A 21 -5.71 10.72 7.16
C LEU A 21 -7.02 11.17 6.49
N ASN A 22 -6.91 11.81 5.33
CA ASN A 22 -8.08 12.30 4.58
C ASN A 22 -8.95 11.13 4.12
N HIS A 23 -8.34 10.03 3.68
CA HIS A 23 -9.05 8.81 3.32
C HIS A 23 -9.80 8.24 4.53
N CYS A 24 -9.14 8.10 5.68
CA CYS A 24 -9.75 7.56 6.90
C CYS A 24 -10.93 8.41 7.41
N THR A 25 -10.74 9.73 7.50
CA THR A 25 -11.69 10.63 8.19
C THR A 25 -12.74 11.24 7.28
N ARG A 26 -12.39 11.56 6.02
CA ARG A 26 -13.31 12.26 5.11
C ARG A 26 -14.01 11.33 4.13
N VAL A 27 -13.30 10.33 3.62
CA VAL A 27 -13.86 9.36 2.67
C VAL A 27 -14.56 8.24 3.42
N MET A 28 -13.86 7.59 4.35
CA MET A 28 -14.38 6.45 5.11
C MET A 28 -15.16 6.86 6.36
N ARG A 29 -15.01 8.12 6.80
CA ARG A 29 -15.77 8.74 7.91
C ARG A 29 -15.60 8.05 9.26
N TYR A 30 -14.45 7.41 9.48
CA TYR A 30 -14.11 6.85 10.78
C TYR A 30 -13.94 7.95 11.85
N GLN A 31 -14.32 7.63 13.08
CA GLN A 31 -14.32 8.50 14.24
C GLN A 31 -13.46 7.92 15.37
N THR A 32 -13.20 8.75 16.39
CA THR A 32 -12.56 8.28 17.62
C THR A 32 -13.34 7.13 18.23
N GLY A 33 -12.64 6.06 18.56
CA GLY A 33 -13.22 4.82 19.07
C GLY A 33 -13.45 3.73 18.02
N ASP A 34 -13.37 4.05 16.72
CA ASP A 34 -13.50 3.03 15.68
C ASP A 34 -12.24 2.17 15.57
N GLU A 35 -12.45 0.89 15.24
CA GLU A 35 -11.39 -0.04 14.92
C GLU A 35 -11.07 0.00 13.42
N ILE A 36 -9.79 0.05 13.11
CA ILE A 36 -9.25 0.07 11.74
C ILE A 36 -8.12 -0.94 11.60
N HIS A 37 -7.74 -1.23 10.36
CA HIS A 37 -6.60 -2.08 10.06
C HIS A 37 -5.51 -1.28 9.36
N LEU A 38 -4.27 -1.53 9.76
CA LEU A 38 -3.09 -0.83 9.28
C LEU A 38 -2.08 -1.83 8.74
N THR A 39 -1.26 -1.39 7.80
CA THR A 39 -0.05 -2.11 7.39
C THR A 39 1.11 -1.13 7.29
N ASP A 40 2.32 -1.63 7.56
CA ASP A 40 3.57 -0.93 7.35
C ASP A 40 4.18 -1.14 5.95
N GLY A 41 3.51 -1.96 5.12
CA GLY A 41 4.00 -2.35 3.79
C GLY A 41 5.25 -3.23 3.82
N LYS A 42 5.62 -3.78 4.99
CA LYS A 42 6.81 -4.63 5.18
C LYS A 42 6.45 -6.06 5.55
N GLY A 43 5.16 -6.42 5.52
CA GLY A 43 4.65 -7.71 5.94
C GLY A 43 3.89 -7.69 7.26
N HIS A 44 3.63 -6.54 7.89
CA HIS A 44 2.84 -6.50 9.13
C HIS A 44 1.42 -6.00 8.89
N LEU A 45 0.46 -6.65 9.55
CA LEU A 45 -0.91 -6.21 9.69
C LEU A 45 -1.16 -5.87 11.15
N PHE A 46 -1.70 -4.68 11.40
CA PHE A 46 -2.08 -4.24 12.73
C PHE A 46 -3.58 -4.02 12.78
N THR A 47 -4.18 -4.41 13.89
CA THR A 47 -5.53 -3.97 14.27
C THR A 47 -5.38 -2.90 15.33
N GLY A 48 -6.00 -1.76 15.13
CA GLY A 48 -5.89 -0.64 16.05
C GLY A 48 -7.18 0.16 16.20
N LYS A 49 -7.28 0.87 17.30
CA LYS A 49 -8.44 1.73 17.64
C LYS A 49 -8.05 3.19 17.56
N ILE A 50 -8.86 4.00 16.89
CA ILE A 50 -8.61 5.43 16.75
C ILE A 50 -8.73 6.08 18.14
N LYS A 51 -7.63 6.63 18.64
CA LYS A 51 -7.53 7.27 19.95
C LYS A 51 -7.88 8.76 19.89
N SER A 52 -7.42 9.45 18.85
CA SER A 52 -7.81 10.83 18.60
C SER A 52 -7.54 11.25 17.16
N ILE A 53 -8.36 12.18 16.68
CA ILE A 53 -8.23 12.82 15.37
C ILE A 53 -8.05 14.31 15.62
N SER A 54 -6.87 14.85 15.36
CA SER A 54 -6.56 16.25 15.63
C SER A 54 -5.85 16.90 14.43
N GLY A 55 -6.53 17.86 13.81
CA GLY A 55 -5.98 18.65 12.70
C GLY A 55 -5.47 17.78 11.55
N LYS A 56 -4.14 17.63 11.47
CA LYS A 56 -3.42 16.90 10.41
C LYS A 56 -2.88 15.53 10.84
N LYS A 57 -3.29 15.00 11.99
CA LYS A 57 -2.84 13.71 12.51
C LYS A 57 -3.98 12.91 13.12
N CYS A 58 -4.06 11.63 12.81
CA CYS A 58 -4.90 10.65 13.49
C CYS A 58 -4.00 9.69 14.24
N SER A 59 -4.22 9.55 15.55
CA SER A 59 -3.49 8.64 16.43
C SER A 59 -4.31 7.38 16.65
N ILE A 60 -3.67 6.23 16.50
CA ILE A 60 -4.28 4.92 16.62
C ILE A 60 -3.50 4.12 17.65
N GLN A 61 -4.21 3.53 18.60
CA GLN A 61 -3.65 2.57 19.53
C GLN A 61 -3.67 1.19 18.88
N ILE A 62 -2.53 0.52 18.80
CA ILE A 62 -2.41 -0.85 18.31
C ILE A 62 -2.97 -1.80 19.38
N LEU A 63 -3.89 -2.67 18.97
CA LEU A 63 -4.51 -3.69 19.80
C LEU A 63 -3.92 -5.07 19.54
N ASP A 64 -3.60 -5.37 18.28
CA ASP A 64 -3.03 -6.63 17.85
C ASP A 64 -2.10 -6.41 16.64
N SER A 65 -1.09 -7.27 16.50
CA SER A 65 -0.15 -7.26 15.39
C SER A 65 0.07 -8.68 14.88
N LYS A 66 -0.07 -8.86 13.57
CA LYS A 66 0.17 -10.13 12.89
C LYS A 66 1.19 -9.91 11.79
N GLN A 67 2.19 -10.79 11.75
CA GLN A 67 3.08 -10.87 10.61
C GLN A 67 2.42 -11.72 9.53
N GLY A 68 2.34 -11.18 8.32
CA GLY A 68 1.88 -11.91 7.15
C GLY A 68 2.81 -13.08 6.83
N VAL A 69 2.22 -14.15 6.30
CA VAL A 69 2.99 -15.29 5.82
C VAL A 69 3.66 -14.89 4.51
N LYS A 70 4.98 -14.67 4.53
CA LYS A 70 5.77 -14.53 3.32
C LYS A 70 5.92 -15.89 2.65
N HIS A 71 5.85 -15.91 1.33
CA HIS A 71 6.16 -17.11 0.56
C HIS A 71 7.65 -17.46 0.78
N PRO A 72 8.04 -18.74 0.71
CA PRO A 72 9.44 -19.16 0.89
C PRO A 72 10.33 -18.85 -0.33
N TYR A 73 9.87 -17.94 -1.20
CA TYR A 73 10.53 -17.56 -2.45
C TYR A 73 10.35 -16.05 -2.68
N HIS A 74 11.23 -15.49 -3.49
CA HIS A 74 11.17 -14.10 -3.95
C HIS A 74 10.84 -14.07 -5.45
N LEU A 75 9.68 -13.54 -5.81
CA LEU A 75 9.22 -13.44 -7.19
C LEU A 75 9.55 -12.06 -7.76
N HIS A 76 10.55 -12.03 -8.65
CA HIS A 76 10.99 -10.84 -9.36
C HIS A 76 10.59 -10.91 -10.83
N ILE A 77 9.92 -9.88 -11.34
CA ILE A 77 9.53 -9.78 -12.75
C ILE A 77 10.25 -8.62 -13.43
N GLY A 78 11.05 -8.95 -14.45
CA GLY A 78 11.53 -7.99 -15.44
C GLY A 78 10.51 -7.84 -16.56
N ILE A 79 9.98 -6.63 -16.78
CA ILE A 79 8.96 -6.39 -17.82
C ILE A 79 9.24 -5.12 -18.64
N ALA A 80 9.10 -5.22 -19.96
CA ALA A 80 9.22 -4.05 -20.82
C ALA A 80 7.94 -3.20 -20.76
N PRO A 81 8.04 -1.87 -20.58
CA PRO A 81 6.86 -1.00 -20.60
C PRO A 81 6.18 -1.06 -21.95
N THR A 82 4.86 -1.27 -21.94
CA THR A 82 4.06 -1.38 -23.16
C THR A 82 3.81 -0.01 -23.79
N LYS A 83 3.58 0.03 -25.12
CA LYS A 83 3.16 1.23 -25.86
C LYS A 83 1.99 1.94 -25.16
N ASN A 84 0.97 1.16 -24.80
CA ASN A 84 -0.17 1.61 -24.02
C ASN A 84 0.18 1.52 -22.52
N ILE A 85 0.29 2.66 -21.85
CA ILE A 85 0.64 2.74 -20.42
C ILE A 85 -0.41 2.08 -19.53
N SER A 86 -1.69 2.12 -19.89
CA SER A 86 -2.77 1.54 -19.10
C SER A 86 -2.62 0.02 -18.94
N ARG A 87 -1.99 -0.67 -19.90
CA ARG A 87 -1.69 -2.11 -19.76
C ARG A 87 -0.56 -2.37 -18.77
N PHE A 88 0.45 -1.50 -18.74
CA PHE A 88 1.53 -1.58 -17.77
C PHE A 88 1.01 -1.27 -16.35
N GLU A 89 0.14 -0.27 -16.22
CA GLU A 89 -0.53 0.07 -14.96
C GLU A 89 -1.41 -1.09 -14.45
N TRP A 90 -2.20 -1.69 -15.34
CA TRP A 90 -2.99 -2.87 -15.02
C TRP A 90 -2.10 -4.05 -14.61
N PHE A 91 -0.97 -4.26 -15.29
CA PHE A 91 -0.01 -5.28 -14.90
C PHE A 91 0.52 -5.05 -13.48
N LEU A 92 0.88 -3.81 -13.11
CA LEU A 92 1.37 -3.50 -11.76
C LEU A 92 0.32 -3.83 -10.69
N GLU A 93 -0.94 -3.49 -10.94
CA GLU A 93 -2.05 -3.86 -10.04
C GLU A 93 -2.14 -5.37 -9.86
N LYS A 94 -2.12 -6.13 -10.96
CA LYS A 94 -2.23 -7.60 -10.92
C LYS A 94 -0.99 -8.28 -10.35
N ALA A 95 0.19 -7.74 -10.60
CA ALA A 95 1.44 -8.22 -10.01
C ALA A 95 1.38 -8.16 -8.47
N VAL A 96 0.87 -7.07 -7.92
CA VAL A 96 0.64 -6.95 -6.47
C VAL A 96 -0.39 -7.97 -5.99
N GLU A 97 -1.54 -8.08 -6.65
CA GLU A 97 -2.61 -9.02 -6.27
C GLU A 97 -2.12 -10.48 -6.23
N ILE A 98 -1.32 -10.91 -7.20
CA ILE A 98 -0.78 -12.28 -7.25
C ILE A 98 0.45 -12.48 -6.36
N GLY A 99 1.08 -11.41 -5.86
CA GLY A 99 2.15 -11.48 -4.86
C GLY A 99 3.54 -11.51 -5.47
N VAL A 100 3.74 -10.69 -6.49
CA VAL A 100 5.07 -10.37 -7.01
C VAL A 100 5.76 -9.46 -5.99
N ASP A 101 6.98 -9.82 -5.59
CA ASP A 101 7.76 -9.09 -4.60
C ASP A 101 8.49 -7.89 -5.23
N GLU A 102 8.96 -8.04 -6.47
CA GLU A 102 9.71 -7.01 -7.17
C GLU A 102 9.33 -6.93 -8.65
N VAL A 103 9.23 -5.70 -9.17
CA VAL A 103 9.05 -5.43 -10.60
C VAL A 103 10.15 -4.49 -11.07
N THR A 104 10.98 -4.93 -12.02
CA THR A 104 11.96 -4.06 -12.69
C THR A 104 11.50 -3.79 -14.12
N PRO A 105 11.20 -2.53 -14.44
CA PRO A 105 10.97 -2.17 -15.83
C PRO A 105 12.25 -2.23 -16.64
N ILE A 106 12.25 -2.98 -17.75
CA ILE A 106 13.40 -3.14 -18.64
C ILE A 106 13.17 -2.40 -19.96
N ILE A 107 14.14 -1.59 -20.38
CA ILE A 107 14.09 -0.92 -21.67
C ILE A 107 14.78 -1.82 -22.69
N CYS A 108 14.00 -2.36 -23.63
CA CYS A 108 14.47 -3.25 -24.68
C CYS A 108 14.58 -2.51 -26.03
N GLU A 109 15.20 -3.14 -27.02
CA GLU A 109 15.39 -2.57 -28.37
C GLU A 109 14.08 -2.09 -29.01
N HIS A 110 13.01 -2.86 -28.88
CA HIS A 110 11.68 -2.55 -29.43
C HIS A 110 10.75 -1.85 -28.43
N SER A 111 11.26 -1.38 -27.29
CA SER A 111 10.45 -0.62 -26.33
C SER A 111 10.11 0.76 -26.89
N GLU A 112 8.85 0.95 -27.31
CA GLU A 112 8.37 2.27 -27.76
C GLU A 112 8.41 3.32 -26.64
N ARG A 113 8.21 2.90 -25.38
CA ARG A 113 8.32 3.78 -24.21
C ARG A 113 9.65 3.56 -23.50
N LYS A 114 10.39 4.66 -23.33
CA LYS A 114 11.69 4.69 -22.63
C LYS A 114 11.64 5.36 -21.26
N HIS A 115 10.50 5.94 -20.88
CA HIS A 115 10.34 6.64 -19.60
C HIS A 115 9.08 6.16 -18.88
N ILE A 116 9.22 5.84 -17.60
CA ILE A 116 8.13 5.48 -16.71
C ILE A 116 7.98 6.56 -15.65
N GLN A 117 6.75 6.96 -15.38
CA GLN A 117 6.44 7.86 -14.28
C GLN A 117 6.38 7.07 -12.97
N SER A 118 7.52 6.95 -12.29
CA SER A 118 7.65 6.13 -11.08
C SER A 118 6.64 6.52 -10.00
N GLU A 119 6.34 7.80 -9.80
CA GLU A 119 5.34 8.26 -8.82
C GLU A 119 3.94 7.68 -9.09
N ARG A 120 3.53 7.63 -10.36
CA ARG A 120 2.23 7.08 -10.76
C ARG A 120 2.18 5.57 -10.56
N ALA A 121 3.25 4.87 -10.91
CA ALA A 121 3.40 3.43 -10.65
C ALA A 121 3.30 3.12 -9.14
N ILE A 122 3.99 3.90 -8.30
CA ILE A 122 3.94 3.75 -6.84
C ILE A 122 2.52 3.97 -6.30
N LYS A 123 1.78 4.96 -6.81
CA LYS A 123 0.38 5.17 -6.41
C LYS A 123 -0.51 3.98 -6.73
N ILE A 124 -0.34 3.38 -7.91
CA ILE A 124 -1.10 2.19 -8.31
C ILE A 124 -0.76 1.01 -7.41
N ILE A 125 0.53 0.76 -7.16
CA ILE A 125 1.00 -0.31 -6.26
C ILE A 125 0.41 -0.12 -4.85
N ARG A 126 0.51 1.07 -4.27
CA ARG A 126 -0.07 1.36 -2.95
C ARG A 126 -1.57 1.14 -2.90
N SER A 127 -2.29 1.48 -3.97
CA SER A 127 -3.74 1.21 -4.07
C SER A 127 -4.03 -0.29 -4.10
N ALA A 128 -3.27 -1.04 -4.90
CA ALA A 128 -3.43 -2.49 -5.04
C ALA A 128 -3.08 -3.26 -3.75
N VAL A 129 -2.05 -2.83 -3.01
CA VAL A 129 -1.71 -3.38 -1.68
C VAL A 129 -2.90 -3.25 -0.72
N LYS A 130 -3.49 -2.03 -0.64
CA LYS A 130 -4.65 -1.77 0.22
C LYS A 130 -5.88 -2.61 -0.15
N GLN A 131 -6.10 -2.86 -1.44
CA GLN A 131 -7.24 -3.65 -1.92
C GLN A 131 -7.05 -5.17 -1.76
N SER A 132 -5.84 -5.66 -1.99
CA SER A 132 -5.53 -7.10 -1.97
C SER A 132 -5.35 -7.68 -0.57
N LEU A 133 -5.34 -6.84 0.47
CA LEU A 133 -5.03 -7.22 1.86
C LEU A 133 -3.67 -7.92 2.01
N LYS A 134 -2.77 -7.76 1.03
CA LYS A 134 -1.40 -8.22 1.16
C LYS A 134 -0.64 -7.27 2.06
N THR A 135 0.07 -7.86 3.01
CA THR A 135 0.92 -7.19 3.99
C THR A 135 2.35 -7.09 3.48
#